data_AF-A0A109DCM6-F1
#
_entry.id   AF-A0A109DCM6-F1
#
_cell.length_a   1.000
_cell.length_b   1.000
_cell.length_c   1.000
_cell.angle_alpha   90.00
_cell.angle_beta   90.00
_cell.angle_gamma   90.00
#
_symmetry.space_group_name_H-M   'P 1'
#
loop_
_entity.id
_entity.type
_entity.pdbx_description
1 polymer ?
#
loop_
_entity_poly.entity_id
_entity_poly.type
_entity_poly.pdbx_seq_one_letter_code
_entity_poly.pdbx_strand_id
1 'polypeptide(L)'
;MKTVQEKLREMDKKELLRKFFYEHPNKLDSFDDDLTIAQAKERANKVIGKYIERLETMEVKPNDRQMIFYMYEYLSSYNLERNRGLSTLADLREKGVEAPNYGIEYTPQEEIMGYWVADTEMTQYYLNDLMIEILWDASFFGVKQEKLPEAIKELEEANKEIDEGLEESFSSYEEFEDFIYGDEPRPPKLSKEDDAEKQKIIQAVNHLHKKFNHHLQQKEIDQILKEFS
;
A
#
# COMPACT_ATOMS: atom_id res chain seq x y z
N MET A 1 15.13 -14.30 9.81
CA MET A 1 14.08 -13.34 9.44
C MET A 1 12.90 -13.45 10.38
N LYS A 2 12.22 -12.35 10.68
CA LYS A 2 11.07 -12.30 11.61
C LYS A 2 9.79 -11.99 10.85
N THR A 3 8.67 -12.42 11.39
CA THR A 3 7.34 -12.04 10.94
C THR A 3 7.04 -10.58 11.29
N VAL A 4 6.01 -10.02 10.67
CA VAL A 4 5.47 -8.69 11.02
C VAL A 4 5.12 -8.64 12.52
N GLN A 5 4.47 -9.67 13.07
CA GLN A 5 4.13 -9.70 14.50
C GLN A 5 5.36 -9.73 15.40
N GLU A 6 6.38 -10.51 15.06
CA GLU A 6 7.63 -10.58 15.83
C GLU A 6 8.37 -9.25 15.81
N LYS A 7 8.47 -8.59 14.65
CA LYS A 7 9.07 -7.23 14.57
C LYS A 7 8.23 -6.24 15.39
N LEU A 8 6.89 -6.28 15.28
CA LEU A 8 6.00 -5.39 16.03
C LEU A 8 6.22 -5.48 17.56
N ARG A 9 6.35 -6.69 18.11
CA ARG A 9 6.59 -6.94 19.54
C ARG A 9 7.92 -6.38 20.06
N GLU A 10 8.89 -6.15 19.17
CA GLU A 10 10.22 -5.65 19.52
C GLU A 10 10.33 -4.12 19.46
N MET A 11 9.33 -3.45 18.90
CA MET A 11 9.36 -2.01 18.70
C MET A 11 8.91 -1.22 19.93
N ASP A 12 9.40 0.02 20.06
CA ASP A 12 8.89 0.95 21.07
C ASP A 12 7.50 1.43 20.68
N LYS A 13 6.49 0.94 21.41
CA LYS A 13 5.08 1.29 21.19
C LYS A 13 4.79 2.79 21.25
N LYS A 14 5.48 3.56 22.09
CA LYS A 14 5.28 5.01 22.19
C LYS A 14 5.80 5.72 20.94
N GLU A 15 6.97 5.27 20.46
CA GLU A 15 7.54 5.78 19.21
C GLU A 15 6.63 5.45 18.02
N LEU A 16 6.16 4.20 17.95
CA LEU A 16 5.27 3.71 16.91
C LEU A 16 3.95 4.50 16.87
N LEU A 17 3.30 4.71 18.01
CA LEU A 17 2.09 5.53 18.11
C LEU A 17 2.33 6.98 17.69
N ARG A 18 3.44 7.58 18.14
CA ARG A 18 3.79 8.96 17.77
C ARG A 18 3.93 9.10 16.27
N LYS A 19 4.64 8.17 15.63
CA LYS A 19 4.90 8.23 14.19
C LYS A 19 3.66 7.85 13.39
N PHE A 20 2.84 6.90 13.84
CA PHE A 20 1.54 6.59 13.23
C PHE A 20 0.65 7.83 13.10
N PHE A 21 0.49 8.62 14.16
CA PHE A 21 -0.30 9.85 14.11
C PHE A 21 0.39 11.03 13.40
N TYR A 22 1.69 10.96 13.17
CA TYR A 22 2.42 11.93 12.37
C TYR A 22 2.16 11.70 10.88
N GLU A 23 2.26 10.45 10.43
CA GLU A 23 2.01 10.07 9.03
C GLU A 23 0.51 10.05 8.69
N HIS A 24 -0.33 9.62 9.64
CA HIS A 24 -1.78 9.53 9.48
C HIS A 24 -2.49 10.39 10.55
N PRO A 25 -2.43 11.73 10.44
CA PRO A 25 -3.04 12.62 11.42
C PRO A 25 -4.56 12.46 11.39
N ASN A 26 -5.17 12.41 12.58
CA ASN A 26 -6.62 12.47 12.68
C ASN A 26 -7.12 13.80 12.10
N LYS A 27 -8.20 13.75 11.32
CA LYS A 27 -8.87 14.96 10.86
C LYS A 27 -9.71 15.56 12.00
N LEU A 28 -9.85 16.88 12.03
CA LEU A 28 -10.57 17.60 13.09
C LEU A 28 -12.06 17.23 13.14
N ASP A 29 -12.65 16.93 11.98
CA ASP A 29 -14.03 16.49 11.80
C ASP A 29 -14.30 15.04 12.24
N SER A 30 -13.26 14.31 12.66
CA SER A 30 -13.38 12.92 13.10
C SER A 30 -13.81 12.75 14.57
N PHE A 31 -14.04 13.86 15.28
CA PHE A 31 -14.43 13.86 16.69
C PHE A 31 -15.68 14.70 16.91
N ASP A 32 -16.49 14.30 17.90
CA ASP A 32 -17.66 15.06 18.33
C ASP A 32 -17.25 16.49 18.73
N ASP A 33 -18.04 17.51 18.33
CA ASP A 33 -17.76 18.93 18.60
C ASP A 33 -17.59 19.25 20.10
N ASP A 34 -18.15 18.40 20.97
CA ASP A 34 -18.11 18.55 22.43
C ASP A 34 -16.79 18.04 23.07
N LEU A 35 -15.89 17.43 22.29
CA LEU A 35 -14.62 16.91 22.79
C LEU A 35 -13.52 17.95 22.73
N THR A 36 -12.78 18.11 23.84
CA THR A 36 -11.52 18.87 23.80
C THR A 36 -10.46 18.13 22.99
N ILE A 37 -9.50 18.86 22.42
CA ILE A 37 -8.35 18.29 21.70
C ILE A 37 -7.60 17.25 22.54
N ALA A 38 -7.49 17.47 23.86
CA ALA A 38 -6.83 16.54 24.78
C ALA A 38 -7.59 15.20 24.88
N GLN A 39 -8.91 15.24 25.02
CA GLN A 39 -9.75 14.04 25.08
C GLN A 39 -9.78 13.29 23.74
N ALA A 40 -9.81 14.02 22.61
CA ALA A 40 -9.71 13.42 21.28
C ALA A 40 -8.38 12.67 21.09
N LYS A 41 -7.26 13.29 21.49
CA LYS A 41 -5.93 12.64 21.46
C LYS A 41 -5.87 11.41 22.36
N GLU A 42 -6.40 11.49 23.58
CA GLU A 42 -6.43 10.35 24.50
C GLU A 42 -7.25 9.19 23.92
N ARG A 43 -8.43 9.49 23.37
CA ARG A 43 -9.31 8.50 22.72
C ARG A 43 -8.60 7.84 21.53
N ALA A 44 -7.97 8.61 20.65
CA ALA A 44 -7.24 8.08 19.50
C ALA A 44 -6.08 7.17 19.94
N ASN A 45 -5.24 7.63 20.89
CA ASN A 45 -4.14 6.82 21.43
C ASN A 45 -4.64 5.52 22.06
N LYS A 46 -5.78 5.54 22.75
CA LYS A 46 -6.39 4.35 23.33
C LYS A 46 -6.88 3.37 22.26
N VAL A 47 -7.48 3.86 21.18
CA VAL A 47 -7.97 3.02 20.07
C VAL A 47 -6.80 2.34 19.36
N ILE A 48 -5.81 3.13 18.89
CA ILE A 48 -4.66 2.60 18.15
C ILE A 48 -3.75 1.77 19.08
N GLY A 49 -3.60 2.15 20.35
CA GLY A 49 -2.86 1.38 21.33
C GLY A 49 -3.45 -0.02 21.57
N LYS A 50 -4.77 -0.14 21.61
CA LYS A 50 -5.48 -1.43 21.69
C LYS A 50 -5.44 -2.23 20.40
N TYR A 51 -5.42 -1.53 19.27
CA TYR A 51 -5.25 -2.15 17.95
C TYR A 51 -3.88 -2.86 17.88
N ILE A 52 -2.80 -2.14 18.21
CA ILE A 52 -1.45 -2.70 18.26
C ILE A 52 -1.37 -3.88 19.24
N GLU A 53 -1.91 -3.75 20.46
CA GLU A 53 -1.94 -4.87 21.44
C GLU A 53 -2.63 -6.12 20.89
N ARG A 54 -3.72 -5.93 20.14
CA ARG A 54 -4.42 -7.07 19.54
C ARG A 54 -3.56 -7.73 18.48
N LEU A 55 -2.92 -6.96 17.60
CA LEU A 55 -2.02 -7.50 16.58
C LEU A 55 -0.81 -8.21 17.20
N GLU A 56 -0.27 -7.69 18.30
CA GLU A 56 0.84 -8.32 19.03
C GLU A 56 0.46 -9.68 19.65
N THR A 57 -0.82 -9.94 19.92
CA THR A 57 -1.26 -11.10 20.72
C THR A 57 -2.17 -12.07 19.97
N MET A 58 -2.68 -11.68 18.80
CA MET A 58 -3.55 -12.55 18.02
C MET A 58 -2.84 -13.82 17.54
N GLU A 59 -3.63 -14.88 17.34
CA GLU A 59 -3.17 -16.07 16.64
C GLU A 59 -2.91 -15.72 15.18
N VAL A 60 -1.74 -16.15 14.68
CA VAL A 60 -1.23 -15.80 13.36
C VAL A 60 -1.33 -17.02 12.45
N LYS A 61 -1.77 -16.82 11.21
CA LYS A 61 -1.76 -17.86 10.18
C LYS A 61 -0.33 -18.11 9.68
N PRO A 62 0.07 -19.36 9.40
CA PRO A 62 1.34 -19.65 8.78
C PRO A 62 1.51 -18.93 7.44
N ASN A 63 2.73 -18.45 7.18
CA ASN A 63 3.08 -17.80 5.91
C ASN A 63 3.41 -18.83 4.82
N ASP A 64 2.43 -19.66 4.45
CA ASP A 64 2.62 -20.75 3.50
C ASP A 64 3.01 -20.24 2.10
N ARG A 65 2.56 -19.02 1.75
CA ARG A 65 2.89 -18.35 0.48
C ARG A 65 4.26 -17.69 0.47
N GLN A 66 4.98 -17.69 1.60
CA GLN A 66 6.29 -17.04 1.73
C GLN A 66 6.25 -15.56 1.29
N MET A 67 5.19 -14.86 1.70
CA MET A 67 5.03 -13.42 1.47
C MET A 67 6.07 -12.66 2.29
N ILE A 68 6.68 -11.65 1.69
CA ILE A 68 7.73 -10.86 2.31
C ILE A 68 7.55 -9.37 2.01
N PHE A 69 7.57 -8.56 3.07
CA PHE A 69 7.68 -7.12 3.00
C PHE A 69 9.14 -6.68 2.93
N TYR A 70 9.41 -5.65 2.14
CA TYR A 70 10.73 -5.03 2.03
C TYR A 70 10.61 -3.56 1.65
N MET A 71 11.65 -2.78 1.94
CA MET A 71 11.73 -1.37 1.53
C MET A 71 12.73 -1.23 0.39
N TYR A 72 12.42 -0.38 -0.59
CA TYR A 72 13.35 -0.02 -1.66
C TYR A 72 13.24 1.46 -2.00
N GLU A 73 14.30 2.02 -2.58
CA GLU A 73 14.28 3.38 -3.10
C GLU A 73 13.74 3.41 -4.52
N TYR A 74 13.05 4.49 -4.86
CA TYR A 74 12.63 4.78 -6.22
C TYR A 74 12.76 6.29 -6.50
N LEU A 75 13.12 6.62 -7.74
CA LEU A 75 13.04 7.98 -8.24
C LEU A 75 11.58 8.30 -8.53
N SER A 76 11.01 9.14 -7.66
CA SER A 76 9.83 9.94 -7.95
C SER A 76 10.24 11.17 -8.77
N SER A 77 9.26 11.94 -9.24
CA SER A 77 9.41 13.06 -10.20
C SER A 77 10.74 13.81 -10.16
N TYR A 78 11.22 14.21 -8.97
CA TYR A 78 12.49 14.92 -8.82
C TYR A 78 13.35 14.46 -7.63
N ASN A 79 12.88 13.51 -6.83
CA ASN A 79 13.54 13.10 -5.59
C ASN A 79 13.58 11.57 -5.49
N LEU A 80 14.65 11.07 -4.89
CA LEU A 80 14.67 9.70 -4.38
C LEU A 80 13.73 9.62 -3.19
N GLU A 81 12.75 8.74 -3.31
CA GLU A 81 11.79 8.41 -2.29
C GLU A 81 11.92 6.93 -1.92
N ARG A 82 11.26 6.55 -0.82
CA ARG A 82 11.18 5.18 -0.35
C ARG A 82 9.81 4.63 -0.69
N ASN A 83 9.75 3.35 -1.04
CA ASN A 83 8.51 2.62 -1.24
C ASN A 83 8.60 1.23 -0.58
N ARG A 84 7.45 0.64 -0.28
CA ARG A 84 7.36 -0.73 0.21
C ARG A 84 7.02 -1.70 -0.93
N GLY A 85 7.62 -2.87 -0.87
CA GLY A 85 7.28 -4.02 -1.68
C GLY A 85 6.65 -5.11 -0.82
N LEU A 86 5.67 -5.83 -1.38
CA LEU A 86 5.14 -7.07 -0.85
C LEU A 86 5.00 -8.07 -2.00
N SER A 87 5.75 -9.17 -1.94
CA SER A 87 5.73 -10.22 -2.97
C SER A 87 5.93 -11.59 -2.33
N THR A 88 5.68 -12.67 -3.08
CA THR A 88 6.15 -13.99 -2.67
C THR A 88 7.64 -14.13 -2.98
N LEU A 89 8.40 -14.90 -2.19
CA LEU A 89 9.78 -15.23 -2.55
C LEU A 89 9.89 -15.94 -3.90
N ALA A 90 8.89 -16.74 -4.28
CA ALA A 90 8.86 -17.40 -5.57
C ALA A 90 8.78 -16.39 -6.73
N ASP A 91 7.87 -15.41 -6.64
CA ASP A 91 7.75 -14.35 -7.64
C ASP A 91 9.03 -13.51 -7.72
N LEU A 92 9.66 -13.18 -6.59
CA LEU A 92 10.92 -12.45 -6.57
C LEU A 92 12.05 -13.22 -7.27
N ARG A 93 12.13 -14.55 -7.09
CA ARG A 93 13.12 -15.40 -7.76
C ARG A 93 12.88 -15.51 -9.26
N GLU A 94 11.63 -15.65 -9.67
CA GLU A 94 11.27 -15.90 -11.08
C GLU A 94 11.25 -14.62 -11.92
N LYS A 95 10.67 -13.55 -11.36
CA LYS A 95 10.34 -12.32 -12.10
C LYS A 95 11.18 -11.11 -11.68
N GLY A 96 11.91 -11.19 -10.57
CA GLY A 96 12.70 -10.08 -10.05
C GLY A 96 11.84 -8.83 -9.87
N VAL A 97 12.26 -7.71 -10.44
CA VAL A 97 11.54 -6.43 -10.41
C VAL A 97 10.15 -6.44 -11.06
N GLU A 98 9.83 -7.42 -11.91
CA GLU A 98 8.50 -7.56 -12.50
C GLU A 98 7.58 -8.45 -11.62
N ALA A 99 8.04 -8.85 -10.43
CA ALA A 99 7.20 -9.52 -9.45
C ALA A 99 6.03 -8.61 -9.02
N PRO A 100 4.82 -9.16 -8.80
CA PRO A 100 3.69 -8.36 -8.32
C PRO A 100 3.97 -7.73 -6.95
N ASN A 101 3.64 -6.45 -6.81
CA ASN A 101 3.61 -5.75 -5.53
C ASN A 101 2.17 -5.76 -4.99
N TYR A 102 1.89 -6.60 -4.01
CA TYR A 102 0.54 -6.84 -3.51
C TYR A 102 0.09 -5.78 -2.48
N GLY A 103 -1.17 -5.37 -2.57
CA GLY A 103 -1.89 -4.68 -1.49
C GLY A 103 -2.29 -5.67 -0.37
N ILE A 104 -2.70 -5.14 0.78
CA ILE A 104 -3.10 -5.95 1.95
C ILE A 104 -4.46 -5.58 2.55
N GLU A 105 -5.13 -4.57 2.00
CA GLU A 105 -6.36 -3.96 2.53
C GLU A 105 -7.48 -5.01 2.67
N TYR A 106 -7.57 -5.93 1.70
CA TYR A 106 -8.52 -7.05 1.69
C TYR A 106 -7.99 -8.33 2.35
N THR A 107 -6.79 -8.30 2.93
CA THR A 107 -6.17 -9.47 3.58
C THR A 107 -6.50 -9.48 5.08
N PRO A 108 -6.91 -10.63 5.65
CA PRO A 108 -7.12 -10.74 7.09
C PRO A 108 -5.85 -10.43 7.90
N GLN A 109 -6.00 -9.71 9.01
CA GLN A 109 -4.88 -9.32 9.86
C GLN A 109 -4.06 -10.50 10.38
N GLU A 110 -4.68 -11.64 10.69
CA GLU A 110 -3.96 -12.83 11.15
C GLU A 110 -3.00 -13.39 10.10
N GLU A 111 -3.27 -13.15 8.83
CA GLU A 111 -2.41 -13.55 7.72
C GLU A 111 -1.29 -12.53 7.51
N ILE A 112 -1.62 -11.22 7.48
CA ILE A 112 -0.63 -10.13 7.38
C ILE A 112 0.43 -10.23 8.47
N MET A 113 0.00 -10.51 9.72
CA MET A 113 0.90 -10.63 10.86
C MET A 113 1.90 -11.80 10.74
N GLY A 114 1.60 -12.80 9.91
CA GLY A 114 2.47 -13.93 9.62
C GLY A 114 3.47 -13.69 8.51
N TYR A 115 3.26 -12.67 7.68
CA TYR A 115 4.18 -12.33 6.59
C TYR A 115 5.57 -11.98 7.13
N TRP A 116 6.58 -12.25 6.32
CA TRP A 116 7.97 -11.97 6.68
C TRP A 116 8.31 -10.50 6.44
N VAL A 117 9.28 -10.00 7.20
CA VAL A 117 9.91 -8.70 6.96
C VAL A 117 11.37 -8.94 6.61
N ALA A 118 11.80 -8.50 5.43
CA ALA A 118 13.17 -8.64 4.94
C ALA A 118 14.19 -8.04 5.93
N ASP A 119 15.33 -8.71 6.12
CA ASP A 119 16.37 -8.29 7.07
C ASP A 119 17.50 -7.50 6.40
N THR A 120 17.24 -6.94 5.22
CA THR A 120 18.18 -6.11 4.47
C THR A 120 18.46 -4.78 5.16
N GLU A 121 19.62 -4.17 4.88
CA GLU A 121 20.02 -2.89 5.48
C GLU A 121 18.97 -1.79 5.24
N MET A 122 18.43 -1.70 4.01
CA MET A 122 17.40 -0.73 3.64
C MET A 122 16.11 -0.95 4.44
N THR A 123 15.65 -2.20 4.53
CA THR A 123 14.41 -2.54 5.25
C THR A 123 14.55 -2.30 6.75
N GLN A 124 15.71 -2.63 7.34
CA GLN A 124 15.95 -2.38 8.76
C GLN A 124 16.10 -0.89 9.07
N TYR A 125 16.74 -0.12 8.19
CA TYR A 125 16.85 1.34 8.33
C TYR A 125 15.47 2.02 8.35
N TYR A 126 14.56 1.58 7.47
CA TYR A 126 13.20 2.11 7.34
C TYR A 126 12.13 1.26 8.05
N LEU A 127 12.50 0.42 9.01
CA LEU A 127 11.57 -0.53 9.64
C LEU A 127 10.36 0.18 10.28
N ASN A 128 10.59 1.32 10.94
CA ASN A 128 9.51 2.10 11.53
C ASN A 128 8.50 2.61 10.48
N ASP A 129 8.97 3.04 9.30
CA ASP A 129 8.10 3.49 8.21
C ASP A 129 7.29 2.31 7.68
N LEU A 130 7.96 1.20 7.36
CA LEU A 130 7.32 0.00 6.85
C LEU A 130 6.21 -0.50 7.77
N MET A 131 6.49 -0.57 9.07
CA MET A 131 5.54 -1.08 10.05
C MET A 131 4.33 -0.16 10.19
N ILE A 132 4.48 1.15 10.02
CA ILE A 132 3.35 2.09 10.08
C ILE A 132 2.44 1.93 8.86
N GLU A 133 3.02 1.83 7.67
CA GLU A 133 2.26 1.56 6.45
C GLU A 133 1.49 0.23 6.56
N ILE A 134 2.13 -0.83 7.06
CA ILE A 134 1.44 -2.11 7.31
C ILE A 134 0.29 -1.95 8.30
N LEU A 135 0.50 -1.24 9.41
CA LEU A 135 -0.54 -1.02 10.42
C LEU A 135 -1.71 -0.20 9.86
N TRP A 136 -1.42 0.81 9.04
CA TRP A 136 -2.39 1.66 8.40
C TRP A 136 -3.25 0.87 7.40
N ASP A 137 -2.61 0.19 6.44
CA ASP A 137 -3.30 -0.57 5.40
C ASP A 137 -4.08 -1.75 5.97
N ALA A 138 -3.52 -2.44 6.97
CA ALA A 138 -4.24 -3.51 7.67
C ALA A 138 -5.45 -3.02 8.48
N SER A 139 -5.56 -1.69 8.71
CA SER A 139 -6.69 -1.05 9.38
C SER A 139 -7.68 -0.40 8.42
N PHE A 140 -7.50 -0.55 7.11
CA PHE A 140 -8.32 0.11 6.08
C PHE A 140 -9.83 -0.10 6.30
N PHE A 141 -10.25 -1.33 6.60
CA PHE A 141 -11.64 -1.67 6.90
C PHE A 141 -11.99 -1.64 8.40
N GLY A 142 -11.29 -0.79 9.15
CA GLY A 142 -11.45 -0.60 10.58
C GLY A 142 -10.40 -1.33 11.39
N VAL A 143 -10.20 -0.83 12.62
CA VAL A 143 -9.12 -1.33 13.48
C VAL A 143 -9.35 -2.76 13.95
N LYS A 144 -10.52 -3.38 13.74
CA LYS A 144 -10.78 -4.82 13.94
C LYS A 144 -11.19 -5.51 12.63
N GLN A 145 -11.03 -4.85 11.49
CA GLN A 145 -11.54 -5.26 10.18
C GLN A 145 -13.06 -5.49 10.18
N GLU A 146 -13.80 -4.70 10.96
CA GLU A 146 -15.25 -4.83 11.08
C GLU A 146 -16.01 -4.66 9.75
N LYS A 147 -15.46 -3.91 8.77
CA LYS A 147 -16.07 -3.70 7.45
C LYS A 147 -15.51 -4.61 6.35
N LEU A 148 -14.49 -5.41 6.65
CA LEU A 148 -13.85 -6.27 5.65
C LEU A 148 -14.84 -7.31 5.05
N PRO A 149 -15.72 -7.96 5.84
CA PRO A 149 -16.68 -8.91 5.27
C PRO A 149 -17.66 -8.29 4.28
N GLU A 150 -18.14 -7.07 4.55
CA GLU A 150 -19.02 -6.33 3.62
C GLU A 150 -18.26 -5.98 2.33
N ALA A 151 -17.04 -5.47 2.44
CA ALA A 151 -16.23 -5.10 1.28
C ALA A 151 -15.86 -6.31 0.39
N ILE A 152 -15.56 -7.48 0.99
CA ILE A 152 -15.31 -8.72 0.23
C ILE A 152 -16.57 -9.11 -0.55
N LYS A 153 -17.74 -9.02 0.08
CA LYS A 153 -19.00 -9.33 -0.59
C LYS A 153 -19.29 -8.37 -1.74
N GLU A 154 -19.08 -7.07 -1.55
CA GLU A 154 -19.23 -6.08 -2.63
C GLU A 154 -18.28 -6.37 -3.80
N LEU A 155 -17.04 -6.77 -3.51
CA LEU A 155 -16.07 -7.15 -4.54
C LEU A 155 -16.50 -8.43 -5.31
N GLU A 156 -17.04 -9.43 -4.62
CA GLU A 156 -17.56 -10.64 -5.23
C GLU A 156 -18.78 -10.36 -6.12
N GLU A 157 -19.68 -9.48 -5.68
CA GLU A 157 -20.84 -9.05 -6.46
C GLU A 157 -20.41 -8.28 -7.72
N ALA A 158 -19.47 -7.34 -7.60
CA ALA A 158 -18.94 -6.59 -8.75
C ALA A 158 -18.24 -7.50 -9.77
N ASN A 159 -17.45 -8.48 -9.32
CA ASN A 159 -16.83 -9.46 -10.25
C ASN A 159 -17.89 -10.26 -11.00
N LYS A 160 -18.98 -10.63 -10.33
CA LYS A 160 -20.08 -11.34 -10.97
C LYS A 160 -20.80 -10.48 -12.01
N GLU A 161 -21.02 -9.19 -11.74
CA GLU A 161 -21.60 -8.26 -12.72
C GLU A 161 -20.74 -8.18 -13.98
N ILE A 162 -19.41 -8.09 -13.83
CA ILE A 162 -18.46 -8.11 -14.95
C ILE A 162 -18.53 -9.42 -15.74
N ASP A 163 -18.55 -10.58 -15.06
CA ASP A 163 -18.64 -11.88 -15.71
C ASP A 163 -19.97 -12.07 -16.47
N GLU A 164 -21.03 -11.42 -16.00
CA GLU A 164 -22.37 -11.45 -16.60
C GLU A 164 -22.59 -10.36 -17.67
N GLY A 165 -21.62 -9.45 -17.88
CA GLY A 165 -21.72 -8.36 -18.85
C GLY A 165 -22.75 -7.29 -18.45
N LEU A 166 -22.98 -7.14 -17.15
CA LEU A 166 -23.96 -6.21 -16.56
C LEU A 166 -23.33 -4.89 -16.13
N GLU A 167 -22.01 -4.76 -16.26
CA GLU A 167 -21.28 -3.55 -15.92
C GLU A 167 -21.62 -2.39 -16.86
N GLU A 168 -21.76 -1.18 -16.29
CA GLU A 168 -21.73 0.03 -17.10
C GLU A 168 -20.32 0.19 -17.67
N SER A 169 -20.21 0.09 -18.99
CA SER A 169 -18.95 0.28 -19.71
C SER A 169 -19.08 1.41 -20.72
N PHE A 170 -17.99 2.14 -20.89
CA PHE A 170 -17.87 3.18 -21.90
C PHE A 170 -17.26 2.59 -23.16
N SER A 171 -17.87 2.84 -24.32
CA SER A 171 -17.40 2.36 -25.62
C SER A 171 -16.27 3.21 -26.20
N SER A 172 -16.05 4.41 -25.64
CA SER A 172 -14.98 5.32 -26.04
C SER A 172 -14.53 6.21 -24.89
N TYR A 173 -13.33 6.80 -25.03
CA TYR A 173 -12.85 7.79 -24.08
C TYR A 173 -13.71 9.06 -24.11
N GLU A 174 -14.25 9.44 -25.27
CA GLU A 174 -15.19 10.56 -25.39
C GLU A 174 -16.47 10.34 -24.59
N GLU A 175 -17.04 9.12 -24.60
CA GLU A 175 -18.23 8.78 -23.82
C GLU A 175 -17.95 8.83 -22.32
N PHE A 176 -16.77 8.38 -21.90
CA PHE A 176 -16.31 8.53 -20.52
C PHE A 176 -16.11 10.01 -20.13
N GLU A 177 -15.50 10.82 -20.99
CA GLU A 177 -15.34 12.27 -20.76
C GLU A 177 -16.71 12.95 -20.62
N ASP A 178 -17.66 12.65 -21.50
CA ASP A 178 -19.00 13.25 -21.47
C ASP A 178 -19.77 12.82 -20.20
N PHE A 179 -19.57 11.59 -19.71
CA PHE A 179 -20.14 11.14 -18.44
C PHE A 179 -19.56 11.89 -17.22
N ILE A 180 -18.24 12.08 -17.16
CA ILE A 180 -17.57 12.71 -16.02
C ILE A 180 -17.78 14.22 -16.00
N TYR A 181 -17.65 14.87 -17.16
CA TYR A 181 -17.61 16.34 -17.27
C TYR A 181 -18.92 16.95 -17.75
N GLY A 182 -19.85 16.16 -18.30
CA GLY A 182 -21.10 16.66 -18.85
C GLY A 182 -20.88 17.79 -19.87
N ASP A 183 -21.58 18.90 -19.66
CA ASP A 183 -21.52 20.10 -20.52
C ASP A 183 -20.38 21.08 -20.13
N GLU A 184 -19.50 20.73 -19.19
CA GLU A 184 -18.43 21.65 -18.76
C GLU A 184 -17.44 21.95 -19.91
N PRO A 185 -17.01 23.23 -20.06
CA PRO A 185 -16.09 23.62 -21.11
C PRO A 185 -14.73 22.94 -20.92
N ARG A 186 -14.34 22.18 -21.93
CA ARG A 186 -13.11 21.38 -21.93
C ARG A 186 -11.88 22.23 -22.29
N PRO A 187 -10.69 21.91 -21.73
CA PRO A 187 -9.45 22.53 -22.17
C PRO A 187 -9.20 22.24 -23.65
N PRO A 188 -8.55 23.16 -24.39
CA PRO A 188 -8.23 22.94 -25.79
C PRO A 188 -7.34 21.69 -25.96
N LYS A 189 -7.75 20.79 -26.86
CA LYS A 189 -6.95 19.61 -27.21
C LYS A 189 -5.70 20.06 -27.99
N LEU A 190 -4.58 19.36 -27.76
CA LEU A 190 -3.37 19.54 -28.56
C LEU A 190 -3.65 19.22 -30.04
N SER A 191 -2.85 19.78 -30.94
CA SER A 191 -2.85 19.30 -32.32
C SER A 191 -2.44 17.82 -32.35
N LYS A 192 -2.84 17.08 -33.39
CA LYS A 192 -2.44 15.67 -33.55
C LYS A 192 -0.91 15.50 -33.57
N GLU A 193 -0.20 16.48 -34.10
CA GLU A 193 1.26 16.48 -34.17
C GLU A 193 1.89 16.72 -32.79
N ASP A 194 1.43 17.74 -32.07
CA ASP A 194 1.91 18.04 -30.71
C ASP A 194 1.59 16.92 -29.73
N ASP A 195 0.42 16.29 -29.85
CA ASP A 195 0.07 15.14 -29.01
C ASP A 195 0.98 13.94 -29.31
N ALA A 196 1.24 13.64 -30.58
CA ALA A 196 2.16 12.57 -30.96
C ALA A 196 3.60 12.84 -30.48
N GLU A 197 4.07 14.09 -30.54
CA GLU A 197 5.37 14.48 -30.00
C GLU A 197 5.42 14.35 -28.47
N LYS A 198 4.40 14.88 -27.78
CA LYS A 198 4.25 14.74 -26.32
C LYS A 198 4.28 13.28 -25.88
N GLN A 199 3.53 12.40 -26.55
CA GLN A 199 3.51 10.97 -26.23
C GLN A 199 4.88 10.32 -26.40
N LYS A 200 5.64 10.65 -27.46
CA LYS A 200 7.01 10.15 -27.64
C LYS A 200 7.93 10.57 -26.49
N ILE A 201 7.84 11.83 -26.07
CA ILE A 201 8.65 12.35 -24.94
C ILE A 201 8.27 11.64 -23.64
N ILE A 202 6.97 11.52 -23.33
CA ILE A 202 6.48 10.82 -22.15
C ILE A 202 6.96 9.37 -22.12
N GLN A 203 6.87 8.66 -23.25
CA GLN A 203 7.35 7.28 -23.35
C GLN A 203 8.86 7.17 -23.09
N ALA A 204 9.66 8.09 -23.64
CA ALA A 204 11.10 8.10 -23.41
C ALA A 204 11.46 8.37 -21.94
N VAL A 205 10.81 9.36 -21.31
CA VAL A 205 11.00 9.66 -19.88
C VAL A 205 10.58 8.47 -19.01
N ASN A 206 9.41 7.89 -19.27
CA ASN A 206 8.91 6.74 -18.53
C ASN A 206 9.84 5.53 -18.66
N HIS A 207 10.41 5.29 -19.85
CA HIS A 207 11.37 4.21 -20.06
C HIS A 207 12.65 4.41 -19.21
N LEU A 208 13.18 5.64 -19.17
CA LEU A 208 14.36 5.96 -18.35
C LEU A 208 14.07 5.84 -16.85
N HIS A 209 12.93 6.37 -16.40
CA HIS A 209 12.48 6.24 -15.01
C HIS A 209 12.30 4.76 -14.62
N LYS A 210 11.61 3.97 -15.45
CA LYS A 210 11.42 2.53 -15.21
C LYS A 210 12.77 1.83 -15.08
N LYS A 211 13.69 2.05 -16.00
CA LYS A 211 15.03 1.41 -15.98
C LYS A 211 15.81 1.77 -14.71
N PHE A 212 15.78 3.03 -14.29
CA PHE A 212 16.47 3.47 -13.07
C PHE A 212 15.84 2.85 -11.81
N ASN A 213 14.53 2.89 -11.68
CA ASN A 213 13.82 2.33 -10.52
C ASN A 213 13.98 0.82 -10.44
N HIS A 214 13.96 0.13 -11.59
CA HIS A 214 14.24 -1.30 -11.66
C HIS A 214 15.65 -1.62 -11.15
N HIS A 215 16.65 -0.82 -11.51
CA HIS A 215 18.00 -1.03 -11.00
C HIS A 215 18.08 -0.90 -9.48
N LEU A 216 17.40 0.10 -8.90
CA LEU A 216 17.36 0.28 -7.45
C LEU A 216 16.64 -0.87 -6.74
N GLN A 217 15.46 -1.24 -7.22
CA GLN A 217 14.67 -2.32 -6.64
C GLN A 217 15.36 -3.69 -6.80
N GLN A 218 15.99 -3.96 -7.95
CA GLN A 218 16.69 -5.23 -8.19
C GLN A 218 17.84 -5.44 -7.20
N LYS A 219 18.60 -4.39 -6.85
CA LYS A 219 19.65 -4.50 -5.83
C LYS A 219 19.10 -5.02 -4.50
N GLU A 220 17.87 -4.63 -4.18
CA GLU A 220 17.24 -4.99 -2.93
C GLU A 220 16.68 -6.40 -2.96
N ILE A 221 16.05 -6.77 -4.07
CA ILE A 221 15.64 -8.16 -4.33
C ILE A 221 16.85 -9.10 -4.27
N ASP A 222 17.98 -8.72 -4.85
CA ASP A 222 19.21 -9.53 -4.80
C ASP A 222 19.73 -9.73 -3.36
N GLN A 223 19.58 -8.73 -2.50
CA GLN A 223 19.94 -8.86 -1.07
C GLN A 223 18.98 -9.79 -0.34
N ILE A 224 17.67 -9.63 -0.55
CA ILE A 224 16.65 -10.51 0.00
C ILE A 224 16.95 -11.96 -0.38
N LEU A 225 17.13 -12.24 -1.68
CA LEU A 225 17.30 -13.60 -2.18
C LEU A 225 18.59 -14.28 -1.69
N LYS A 226 19.64 -13.50 -1.37
CA LYS A 226 20.87 -14.03 -0.75
C LYS A 226 20.63 -14.61 0.64
N GLU A 227 19.63 -14.12 1.39
CA GLU A 227 19.28 -14.69 2.70
C GLU A 227 18.62 -16.07 2.60
N PHE A 228 18.19 -16.49 1.39
CA PHE A 228 17.50 -17.76 1.13
C PHE A 228 18.22 -18.65 0.11
N SER A 229 19.49 -18.33 -0.19
CA SER A 229 20.38 -19.13 -1.04
C SER A 229 21.34 -19.93 -0.18
#